data_AF-A0A7R9BY65-F1
#
_entry.id   AF-A0A7R9BY65-F1
#
_cell.length_a   1.000
_cell.length_b   1.000
_cell.length_c   1.000
_cell.angle_alpha   90.00
_cell.angle_beta   90.00
_cell.angle_gamma   90.00
#
_symmetry.space_group_name_H-M   'P 1'
#
loop_
_entity.id
_entity.type
_entity.pdbx_description
1 polymer ?
#
loop_
_entity_poly.entity_id
_entity_poly.type
_entity_poly.pdbx_seq_one_letter_code
_entity_poly.pdbx_strand_id
1 'polypeptide(L)'
;ETRHIIAAIIQHVTYNEFLPMVLGEDMMKIYGLLLEKEGYFESYDPTVDPSSSSAFITAAFRFGHSMVPSTIERWSPKHRFIGAQRLSELLRQPFDLFKGGWSDQYMSGLVNQVSQGMDEAMSQEVTNHLFQDPMAEFGLDLAALNIQRGRDHGLPSYNDFRQVCGMPRVASFPHLRRLMPNATAQRFGDIYASVDDFDLWSGGLGENPLPGSMVGPVFACLIALQFRDLRFGDRFWYENGNQLSSFTPGKFIPSSCQEEMREFSDFSLHFLPVM
;
A
#
# COMPACT_ATOMS: atom_id res chain seq x y z
N GLU A 1 5.14 26.38 -9.74
CA GLU A 1 4.33 26.52 -8.51
C GLU A 1 3.28 25.44 -8.30
N THR A 2 2.12 25.40 -8.97
CA THR A 2 1.05 24.42 -8.64
C THR A 2 1.50 22.95 -8.59
N ARG A 3 2.24 22.48 -9.60
CA ARG A 3 2.79 21.11 -9.62
C ARG A 3 3.64 20.79 -8.37
N HIS A 4 4.43 21.77 -7.92
CA HIS A 4 5.33 21.61 -6.80
C HIS A 4 4.56 21.50 -5.47
N ILE A 5 3.50 22.29 -5.31
CA ILE A 5 2.59 22.21 -4.16
C ILE A 5 1.84 20.88 -4.13
N ILE A 6 1.29 20.43 -5.26
CA ILE A 6 0.60 19.12 -5.32
C ILE A 6 1.55 17.96 -4.99
N ALA A 7 2.80 18.02 -5.47
CA ALA A 7 3.81 17.01 -5.12
C ALA A 7 4.07 16.98 -3.60
N ALA A 8 4.18 18.16 -2.96
CA ALA A 8 4.34 18.27 -1.52
C ALA A 8 3.14 17.72 -0.74
N ILE A 9 1.91 17.96 -1.20
CA ILE A 9 0.70 17.39 -0.59
C ILE A 9 0.73 15.86 -0.66
N ILE A 10 1.06 15.29 -1.82
CA ILE A 10 1.16 13.83 -1.98
C ILE A 10 2.24 13.25 -1.06
N GLN A 11 3.43 13.88 -1.01
CA GLN A 11 4.51 13.48 -0.10
C GLN A 11 4.05 13.54 1.36
N HIS A 12 3.38 14.62 1.77
CA HIS A 12 2.91 14.79 3.14
C HIS A 12 1.86 13.73 3.52
N VAL A 13 0.77 13.59 2.76
CA VAL A 13 -0.27 12.59 3.03
C VAL A 13 0.32 11.17 3.06
N THR A 14 1.25 10.87 2.14
CA THR A 14 1.87 9.54 2.07
C THR A 14 2.63 9.22 3.35
N TYR A 15 3.48 10.13 3.85
CA TYR A 15 4.34 9.85 5.01
C TYR A 15 3.66 10.13 6.35
N ASN A 16 2.67 11.04 6.38
CA ASN A 16 1.96 11.42 7.60
C ASN A 16 0.78 10.50 7.92
N GLU A 17 0.06 10.05 6.90
CA GLU A 17 -1.21 9.33 7.09
C GLU A 17 -1.11 7.88 6.61
N PHE A 18 -0.67 7.66 5.37
CA PHE A 18 -0.67 6.33 4.77
C PHE A 18 0.40 5.40 5.36
N LEU A 19 1.68 5.82 5.38
CA LEU A 19 2.77 4.96 5.82
C LEU A 19 2.68 4.52 7.28
N PRO A 20 2.27 5.36 8.26
CA PRO A 20 2.05 4.92 9.63
C PRO A 20 1.02 3.78 9.74
N MET A 21 -0.06 3.82 8.97
CA MET A 21 -1.06 2.74 8.94
C MET A 21 -0.48 1.46 8.34
N VAL A 22 0.32 1.58 7.27
CA VAL A 22 0.93 0.42 6.61
C VAL A 22 2.01 -0.21 7.47
N LEU A 23 2.96 0.58 7.96
CA LEU A 23 4.21 0.11 8.56
C LEU A 23 4.17 0.01 10.10
N GLY A 24 3.27 0.72 10.76
CA GLY A 24 3.27 0.90 12.20
C GLY A 24 4.34 1.89 12.70
N GLU A 25 4.15 2.38 13.92
CA GLU A 25 4.95 3.47 14.49
C GLU A 25 6.45 3.10 14.64
N ASP A 26 6.75 1.86 15.01
CA ASP A 26 8.13 1.41 15.23
C ASP A 26 8.95 1.43 13.93
N MET A 27 8.36 0.94 12.83
CA MET A 27 9.02 0.96 11.52
C MET A 27 9.20 2.39 11.01
N MET A 28 8.21 3.27 11.23
CA MET A 28 8.33 4.69 10.89
C MET A 28 9.52 5.34 11.62
N LYS A 29 9.74 5.01 12.91
CA LYS A 29 10.88 5.51 13.69
C LYS A 29 12.20 4.93 13.23
N ILE A 30 12.29 3.60 13.11
CA ILE A 30 13.53 2.88 12.77
C ILE A 30 14.10 3.35 11.43
N TYR A 31 13.23 3.61 10.45
CA TYR A 31 13.64 4.01 9.11
C TYR A 31 13.63 5.53 8.89
N GLY A 32 13.40 6.32 9.94
CA GLY A 32 13.42 7.79 9.85
C GLY A 32 12.37 8.34 8.88
N LEU A 33 11.15 7.81 8.92
CA LEU A 33 10.04 8.19 8.03
C LEU A 33 9.08 9.20 8.66
N LEU A 34 9.25 9.50 9.95
CA LEU A 34 8.46 10.53 10.64
C LEU A 34 8.82 11.93 10.11
N LEU A 35 7.79 12.72 9.82
CA LEU A 35 7.91 14.08 9.29
C LEU A 35 8.38 15.06 10.36
N GLU A 36 9.01 16.15 9.92
CA GLU A 36 9.47 17.19 10.82
C GLU A 36 8.28 18.00 11.36
N LYS A 37 8.24 18.22 12.67
CA LYS A 37 7.17 19.05 13.27
C LYS A 37 7.43 20.53 13.05
N GLU A 38 8.70 20.92 13.06
CA GLU A 38 9.17 22.29 12.90
C GLU A 38 10.53 22.28 12.20
N GLY A 39 10.83 23.33 11.45
CA GLY A 39 12.12 23.47 10.76
C GLY A 39 12.17 22.70 9.44
N TYR A 40 13.40 22.38 9.02
CA TYR A 40 13.69 21.71 7.76
C TYR A 40 14.25 20.31 8.02
N PHE A 41 13.98 19.41 7.07
CA PHE A 41 14.67 18.13 6.96
C PHE A 41 16.08 18.37 6.39
N GLU A 42 17.09 18.09 7.20
CA GLU A 42 18.51 18.34 6.87
C GLU A 42 19.26 17.05 6.50
N SER A 43 18.56 15.94 6.30
CA SER A 43 19.16 14.62 6.05
C SER A 43 19.10 14.19 4.58
N TYR A 44 18.88 15.12 3.64
CA TYR A 44 19.04 14.83 2.21
C TYR A 44 20.49 14.38 1.92
N ASP A 45 20.63 13.24 1.26
CA ASP A 45 21.91 12.65 0.89
C ASP A 45 21.93 12.33 -0.62
N PRO A 46 22.78 13.02 -1.42
CA PRO A 46 22.87 12.79 -2.86
C PRO A 46 23.48 11.43 -3.23
N THR A 47 24.00 10.66 -2.27
CA THR A 47 24.55 9.31 -2.48
C THR A 47 23.52 8.20 -2.31
N VAL A 48 22.35 8.51 -1.74
CA VAL A 48 21.22 7.58 -1.67
C VAL A 48 20.61 7.41 -3.06
N ASP A 49 20.36 6.17 -3.47
CA ASP A 49 19.70 5.85 -4.73
C ASP A 49 18.17 5.80 -4.52
N PRO A 50 17.40 6.79 -5.03
CA PRO A 50 15.95 6.81 -4.87
C PRO A 50 15.22 5.91 -5.87
N SER A 51 15.94 5.12 -6.67
CA SER A 51 15.35 4.21 -7.65
C SER A 51 14.49 3.13 -6.98
N SER A 52 13.37 2.79 -7.62
CA SER A 52 12.50 1.73 -7.10
C SER A 52 13.12 0.36 -7.30
N SER A 53 13.30 -0.38 -6.22
CA SER A 53 13.79 -1.76 -6.24
C SER A 53 12.79 -2.70 -6.92
N SER A 54 13.29 -3.74 -7.60
CA SER A 54 12.44 -4.77 -8.22
C SER A 54 11.53 -5.46 -7.18
N ALA A 55 12.06 -5.73 -5.99
CA ALA A 55 11.29 -6.32 -4.89
C ALA A 55 10.10 -5.46 -4.46
N PHE A 56 10.27 -4.14 -4.41
CA PHE A 56 9.21 -3.20 -4.07
C PHE A 56 8.12 -3.16 -5.15
N ILE A 57 8.48 -2.92 -6.41
CA ILE A 57 7.51 -2.71 -7.50
C ILE A 57 6.80 -3.99 -7.94
N THR A 58 7.48 -5.13 -7.83
CA THR A 58 6.97 -6.41 -8.34
C THR A 58 6.26 -7.23 -7.27
N ALA A 59 6.61 -7.06 -6.00
CA ALA A 59 6.02 -7.82 -4.91
C ALA A 59 5.51 -6.93 -3.77
N ALA A 60 6.38 -6.29 -2.99
CA ALA A 60 6.01 -5.75 -1.69
C ALA A 60 4.87 -4.71 -1.76
N PHE A 61 4.93 -3.76 -2.70
CA PHE A 61 3.91 -2.71 -2.83
C PHE A 61 2.63 -3.17 -3.54
N ARG A 62 2.53 -4.47 -3.87
CA ARG A 62 1.30 -5.10 -4.38
C ARG A 62 0.48 -5.78 -3.28
N PHE A 63 0.82 -5.57 -2.00
CA PHE A 63 0.03 -6.04 -0.86
C PHE A 63 -1.42 -5.55 -0.94
N GLY A 64 -1.63 -4.32 -1.43
CA GLY A 64 -2.95 -3.70 -1.57
C GLY A 64 -3.91 -4.43 -2.51
N HIS A 65 -3.44 -5.40 -3.32
CA HIS A 65 -4.34 -6.22 -4.13
C HIS A 65 -5.26 -7.13 -3.28
N SER A 66 -4.86 -7.50 -2.05
CA SER A 66 -5.73 -8.20 -1.08
C SER A 66 -6.86 -7.32 -0.55
N MET A 67 -6.63 -6.01 -0.52
CA MET A 67 -7.54 -5.02 0.05
C MET A 67 -8.61 -4.52 -0.92
N VAL A 68 -8.60 -5.05 -2.15
CA VAL A 68 -9.53 -4.67 -3.21
C VAL A 68 -10.88 -5.39 -3.01
N PRO A 69 -11.98 -4.63 -2.76
CA PRO A 69 -13.28 -5.23 -2.49
C PRO A 69 -13.94 -5.79 -3.76
N SER A 70 -14.91 -6.69 -3.58
CA SER A 70 -15.70 -7.26 -4.68
C SER A 70 -16.67 -6.26 -5.34
N THR A 71 -17.00 -5.18 -4.65
CA THR A 71 -17.90 -4.15 -5.17
C THR A 71 -17.42 -2.77 -4.75
N ILE A 72 -17.67 -1.77 -5.59
CA ILE A 72 -17.46 -0.36 -5.26
C ILE A 72 -18.81 0.26 -4.96
N GLU A 73 -18.94 0.86 -3.77
CA GLU A 73 -20.19 1.43 -3.29
C GLU A 73 -20.36 2.89 -3.72
N ARG A 74 -21.62 3.28 -3.91
CA ARG A 74 -22.07 4.66 -4.12
C ARG A 74 -22.83 5.13 -2.91
N TRP A 75 -22.46 6.31 -2.43
CA TRP A 75 -23.03 6.93 -1.24
C TRP A 75 -23.53 8.34 -1.55
N SER A 76 -24.58 8.77 -0.86
CA SER A 76 -25.08 10.14 -0.99
C SER A 76 -24.23 11.13 -0.19
N PRO A 77 -24.29 12.44 -0.49
CA PRO A 77 -23.65 13.48 0.34
C PRO A 77 -24.12 13.51 1.81
N LYS A 78 -25.18 12.77 2.16
CA LYS A 78 -25.68 12.61 3.53
C LYS A 78 -25.22 11.29 4.16
N HIS A 79 -24.17 10.67 3.63
CA HIS A 79 -23.62 9.39 4.10
C HIS A 79 -24.68 8.28 4.19
N ARG A 80 -25.49 8.18 3.14
CA ARG A 80 -26.44 7.06 2.97
C ARG A 80 -26.08 6.24 1.76
N PHE A 81 -25.99 4.93 1.92
CA PHE A 81 -25.80 3.96 0.85
C PHE A 81 -26.87 4.15 -0.24
N ILE A 82 -26.42 4.19 -1.50
CA ILE A 82 -27.28 4.31 -2.70
C ILE A 82 -27.31 2.99 -3.47
N GLY A 83 -26.15 2.35 -3.61
CA GLY A 83 -25.99 1.12 -4.38
C GLY A 83 -24.53 0.73 -4.51
N ALA A 84 -24.26 -0.38 -5.19
CA ALA A 84 -22.91 -0.85 -5.43
C ALA A 84 -22.78 -1.42 -6.85
N GLN A 85 -21.58 -1.36 -7.41
CA GLN A 85 -21.22 -1.90 -8.71
C GLN A 85 -20.15 -2.98 -8.51
N ARG A 86 -20.23 -4.08 -9.25
CA ARG A 86 -19.16 -5.10 -9.21
C ARG A 86 -17.89 -4.49 -9.76
N LEU A 87 -16.75 -4.82 -9.16
CA LEU A 87 -15.48 -4.24 -9.59
C LEU A 87 -15.15 -4.61 -11.05
N SER A 88 -15.41 -5.85 -11.45
CA SER A 88 -15.21 -6.34 -12.84
C SER A 88 -15.97 -5.52 -13.88
N GLU A 89 -17.11 -4.93 -13.53
CA GLU A 89 -17.92 -4.08 -14.40
C GLU A 89 -17.37 -2.64 -14.53
N LEU A 90 -16.43 -2.25 -13.67
CA LEU A 90 -15.82 -0.90 -13.63
C LEU A 90 -14.42 -0.85 -14.23
N LEU A 91 -13.70 -1.97 -14.23
CA LEU A 91 -12.31 -2.02 -14.71
C LEU A 91 -12.23 -1.72 -16.21
N ARG A 92 -11.62 -0.58 -16.55
CA ARG A 92 -11.53 -0.02 -17.92
C ARG A 92 -12.91 0.31 -18.55
N GLN A 93 -13.92 0.57 -17.73
CA GLN A 93 -15.27 0.93 -18.15
C GLN A 93 -15.68 2.29 -17.54
N PRO A 94 -15.28 3.43 -18.13
CA PRO A 94 -15.45 4.76 -17.52
C PRO A 94 -16.89 5.29 -17.62
N PHE A 95 -17.84 4.50 -18.11
CA PHE A 95 -19.20 4.95 -18.47
C PHE A 95 -19.97 5.56 -17.29
N ASP A 96 -19.73 5.05 -16.08
CA ASP A 96 -20.38 5.57 -14.89
C ASP A 96 -19.94 6.99 -14.53
N LEU A 97 -18.70 7.37 -14.84
CA LEU A 97 -18.19 8.71 -14.55
C LEU A 97 -18.88 9.81 -15.37
N PHE A 98 -19.52 9.44 -16.49
CA PHE A 98 -20.31 10.37 -17.31
C PHE A 98 -21.76 10.52 -16.83
N LYS A 99 -22.19 9.72 -15.85
CA LYS A 99 -23.52 9.84 -15.26
C LYS A 99 -23.50 10.97 -14.23
N GLY A 100 -24.42 11.93 -14.36
CA GLY A 100 -24.50 13.09 -13.48
C GLY A 100 -24.53 12.69 -12.00
N GLY A 101 -23.59 13.21 -11.22
CA GLY A 101 -23.47 12.98 -9.77
C GLY A 101 -22.89 11.63 -9.35
N TRP A 102 -22.58 10.70 -10.26
CA TRP A 102 -22.04 9.39 -9.87
C TRP A 102 -20.59 9.47 -9.38
N SER A 103 -19.79 10.38 -9.93
CA SER A 103 -18.42 10.62 -9.45
C SER A 103 -18.42 10.99 -7.97
N ASP A 104 -19.25 11.96 -7.56
CA ASP A 104 -19.35 12.41 -6.17
C ASP A 104 -19.86 11.29 -5.25
N GLN A 105 -20.73 10.40 -5.78
CA GLN A 105 -21.23 9.26 -5.04
C GLN A 105 -20.16 8.19 -4.82
N TYR A 106 -19.30 7.95 -5.80
CA TYR A 106 -18.14 7.06 -5.65
C TYR A 106 -17.09 7.65 -4.72
N MET A 107 -16.81 8.96 -4.81
CA MET A 107 -15.92 9.63 -3.86
C MET A 107 -16.45 9.53 -2.43
N SER A 108 -17.77 9.72 -2.24
CA SER A 108 -18.42 9.46 -0.95
C SER A 108 -18.28 7.98 -0.56
N GLY A 109 -18.36 7.05 -1.51
CA GLY A 109 -18.10 5.63 -1.29
C GLY A 109 -16.71 5.33 -0.76
N LEU A 110 -15.66 5.93 -1.34
CA LEU A 110 -14.27 5.75 -0.89
C LEU A 110 -14.04 6.20 0.56
N VAL A 111 -14.90 7.08 1.10
CA VAL A 111 -14.86 7.52 2.50
C VAL A 111 -15.68 6.61 3.43
N ASN A 112 -16.82 6.07 2.97
CA ASN A 112 -17.74 5.30 3.82
C ASN A 112 -17.54 3.79 3.76
N GLN A 113 -17.04 3.28 2.63
CA GLN A 113 -16.87 1.84 2.42
C GLN A 113 -15.60 1.37 3.11
N VAL A 114 -15.73 0.35 3.95
CA VAL A 114 -14.59 -0.31 4.59
C VAL A 114 -13.78 -1.07 3.53
N SER A 115 -12.46 -0.89 3.56
CA SER A 115 -11.54 -1.65 2.70
C SER A 115 -11.55 -3.14 3.07
N GLN A 116 -11.30 -4.01 2.10
CA GLN A 116 -11.10 -5.42 2.42
C GLN A 116 -9.83 -5.57 3.28
N GLY A 117 -9.87 -6.53 4.21
CA GLY A 117 -8.74 -6.79 5.11
C GLY A 117 -7.48 -7.18 4.34
N MET A 118 -6.31 -6.80 4.88
CA MET A 118 -5.03 -7.29 4.38
C MET A 118 -4.83 -8.72 4.89
N ASP A 119 -5.01 -9.69 4.00
CA ASP A 119 -4.79 -11.12 4.28
C ASP A 119 -4.37 -11.88 3.00
N GLU A 120 -4.20 -13.20 3.11
CA GLU A 120 -3.81 -14.04 1.98
C GLU A 120 -4.93 -14.26 0.94
N ALA A 121 -6.15 -13.79 1.20
CA ALA A 121 -7.28 -13.93 0.30
C ALA A 121 -7.44 -12.68 -0.59
N MET A 122 -8.03 -12.91 -1.75
CA MET A 122 -8.33 -11.86 -2.72
C MET A 122 -9.73 -12.06 -3.26
N SER A 123 -10.39 -10.95 -3.60
CA SER A 123 -11.70 -10.99 -4.25
C SER A 123 -11.66 -11.79 -5.56
N GLN A 124 -12.74 -12.50 -5.87
CA GLN A 124 -12.92 -13.16 -7.17
C GLN A 124 -12.95 -12.15 -8.33
N GLU A 125 -13.28 -10.89 -8.05
CA GLU A 125 -13.25 -9.82 -9.06
C GLU A 125 -11.87 -9.59 -9.64
N VAL A 126 -10.80 -9.92 -8.89
CA VAL A 126 -9.42 -9.77 -9.34
C VAL A 126 -8.69 -11.11 -9.54
N THR A 127 -9.22 -12.23 -9.04
CA THR A 127 -8.62 -13.57 -9.26
C THR A 127 -9.28 -14.37 -10.38
N ASN A 128 -10.55 -14.11 -10.72
CA ASN A 128 -11.24 -14.77 -11.83
C ASN A 128 -11.80 -13.81 -12.88
N HIS A 129 -11.96 -12.53 -12.53
CA HIS A 129 -12.68 -11.56 -13.35
C HIS A 129 -11.88 -10.29 -13.64
N LEU A 130 -10.54 -10.32 -13.43
CA LEU A 130 -9.71 -9.15 -13.71
C LEU A 130 -9.76 -8.82 -15.20
N PHE A 131 -10.20 -7.60 -15.52
CA PHE A 131 -10.37 -7.14 -16.91
C PHE A 131 -11.21 -8.08 -17.79
N GLN A 132 -12.18 -8.78 -17.19
CA GLN A 132 -13.10 -9.65 -17.90
C GLN A 132 -13.82 -8.90 -19.03
N ASP A 133 -13.83 -9.52 -20.22
CA ASP A 133 -14.69 -9.06 -21.30
C ASP A 133 -16.16 -9.34 -20.91
N PRO A 134 -17.10 -8.39 -21.04
CA PRO A 134 -18.51 -8.60 -20.68
C PRO A 134 -19.17 -9.82 -21.36
N MET A 135 -18.64 -10.27 -22.50
CA MET A 135 -19.13 -11.46 -23.21
C MET A 135 -18.43 -12.77 -22.80
N ALA A 136 -17.35 -12.70 -22.02
CA ALA A 136 -16.59 -13.86 -21.57
C ALA A 136 -17.09 -14.35 -20.19
N GLU A 137 -16.87 -15.64 -19.90
CA GLU A 137 -17.25 -16.24 -18.61
C GLU A 137 -16.22 -15.92 -17.50
N PHE A 138 -14.96 -15.67 -17.86
CA PHE A 138 -13.87 -15.36 -16.94
C PHE A 138 -12.90 -14.33 -17.54
N GLY A 139 -12.12 -13.69 -16.66
CA GLY A 139 -11.04 -12.75 -16.97
C GLY A 139 -9.68 -13.32 -16.57
N LEU A 140 -8.77 -12.43 -16.18
CA LEU A 140 -7.44 -12.81 -15.71
C LEU A 140 -7.44 -13.04 -14.19
N ASP A 141 -6.36 -13.65 -13.72
CA ASP A 141 -6.06 -13.83 -12.30
C ASP A 141 -4.88 -12.94 -11.88
N LEU A 142 -5.17 -11.89 -11.10
CA LEU A 142 -4.17 -10.93 -10.60
C LEU A 142 -3.17 -11.58 -9.63
N ALA A 143 -3.60 -12.55 -8.82
CA ALA A 143 -2.71 -13.26 -7.90
C ALA A 143 -1.72 -14.13 -8.69
N ALA A 144 -2.21 -14.88 -9.68
CA ALA A 144 -1.36 -15.66 -10.58
C ALA A 144 -0.41 -14.75 -11.38
N LEU A 145 -0.89 -13.60 -11.86
CA LEU A 145 -0.05 -12.61 -12.54
C LEU A 145 1.03 -12.03 -11.63
N ASN A 146 0.75 -11.77 -10.36
CA ASN A 146 1.74 -11.29 -9.39
C ASN A 146 2.85 -12.33 -9.17
N ILE A 147 2.46 -13.59 -8.93
CA ILE A 147 3.40 -14.71 -8.79
C ILE A 147 4.27 -14.84 -10.04
N GLN A 148 3.63 -14.92 -11.21
CA GLN A 148 4.34 -15.09 -12.47
C GLN A 148 5.24 -13.89 -12.80
N ARG A 149 4.83 -12.66 -12.43
CA ARG A 149 5.66 -11.46 -12.61
C ARG A 149 6.88 -11.45 -11.69
N GLY A 150 6.74 -11.95 -10.46
CA GLY A 150 7.88 -12.15 -9.56
C GLY A 150 8.95 -13.04 -10.19
N ARG A 151 8.52 -14.16 -10.79
CA ARG A 151 9.40 -15.10 -11.50
C ARG A 151 10.02 -14.51 -12.76
N ASP A 152 9.22 -13.80 -13.56
CA ASP A 152 9.67 -13.09 -14.77
C ASP A 152 10.76 -12.05 -14.46
N HIS A 153 10.62 -11.32 -13.35
CA HIS A 153 11.61 -10.35 -12.89
C HIS A 153 12.81 -10.98 -12.17
N GLY A 154 12.85 -12.32 -12.05
CA GLY A 154 13.91 -13.04 -11.37
C GLY A 154 14.04 -12.66 -9.89
N LEU A 155 12.91 -12.39 -9.21
CA LEU A 155 12.96 -12.10 -7.77
C LEU A 155 13.50 -13.31 -6.99
N PRO A 156 14.44 -13.08 -6.05
CA PRO A 156 14.82 -14.10 -5.08
C PRO A 156 13.65 -14.60 -4.25
N SER A 157 13.87 -15.71 -3.55
CA SER A 157 12.84 -16.32 -2.71
C SER A 157 12.46 -15.42 -1.53
N TYR A 158 11.28 -15.65 -0.97
CA TYR A 158 10.87 -15.05 0.29
C TYR A 158 11.95 -15.22 1.39
N ASN A 159 12.58 -16.39 1.49
CA ASN A 159 13.62 -16.67 2.47
C ASN A 159 14.90 -15.84 2.25
N ASP A 160 15.26 -15.53 1.00
CA ASP A 160 16.39 -14.64 0.69
C ASP A 160 16.09 -13.22 1.17
N PHE A 161 14.87 -12.72 0.95
CA PHE A 161 14.45 -11.41 1.43
C PHE A 161 14.31 -11.33 2.95
N ARG A 162 13.99 -12.44 3.64
CA ARG A 162 14.11 -12.50 5.10
C ARG A 162 15.53 -12.14 5.54
N GLN A 163 16.55 -12.73 4.90
CA GLN A 163 17.96 -12.42 5.25
C GLN A 163 18.35 -11.00 4.90
N VAL A 164 17.93 -10.47 3.75
CA VAL A 164 18.13 -9.06 3.38
C VAL A 164 17.59 -8.13 4.47
N CYS A 165 16.44 -8.48 5.04
CA CYS A 165 15.82 -7.75 6.15
C CYS A 165 16.32 -8.15 7.55
N GLY A 166 17.46 -8.84 7.65
CA GLY A 166 18.08 -9.20 8.92
C GLY A 166 17.34 -10.29 9.72
N MET A 167 16.38 -10.97 9.12
CA MET A 167 15.62 -12.06 9.73
C MET A 167 16.23 -13.43 9.39
N PRO A 168 16.09 -14.44 10.29
CA PRO A 168 16.53 -15.78 9.99
C PRO A 168 15.68 -16.40 8.87
N ARG A 169 16.33 -17.21 8.02
CA ARG A 169 15.63 -18.07 7.05
C ARG A 169 14.70 -19.03 7.79
N VAL A 170 13.56 -19.33 7.18
CA VAL A 170 12.68 -20.40 7.63
C VAL A 170 13.32 -21.73 7.26
N ALA A 171 13.54 -22.61 8.24
CA ALA A 171 14.20 -23.89 8.01
C ALA A 171 13.26 -25.04 7.59
N SER A 172 11.95 -24.91 7.80
CA SER A 172 10.97 -25.96 7.49
C SER A 172 9.54 -25.42 7.50
N PHE A 173 8.62 -26.06 6.78
CA PHE A 173 7.21 -25.65 6.75
C PHE A 173 6.55 -25.52 8.13
N PRO A 174 6.78 -26.42 9.11
CA PRO A 174 6.24 -26.23 10.46
C PRO A 174 6.67 -24.93 11.15
N HIS A 175 7.84 -24.37 10.82
CA HIS A 175 8.30 -23.10 11.38
C HIS A 175 7.49 -21.90 10.85
N LEU A 176 6.82 -22.01 9.69
CA LEU A 176 5.96 -20.95 9.16
C LEU A 176 4.79 -20.64 10.09
N ARG A 177 4.32 -21.59 10.88
CA ARG A 177 3.22 -21.39 11.84
C ARG A 177 3.49 -20.32 12.89
N ARG A 178 4.74 -19.92 13.07
CA ARG A 178 5.13 -18.81 13.96
C ARG A 178 5.06 -17.44 13.27
N LEU A 179 4.97 -17.43 11.95
CA LEU A 179 5.09 -16.25 11.09
C LEU A 179 3.78 -15.91 10.39
N MET A 180 2.90 -16.90 10.20
CA MET A 180 1.64 -16.78 9.45
C MET A 180 0.56 -17.70 10.05
N PRO A 181 -0.73 -17.53 9.69
CA PRO A 181 -1.79 -18.41 10.15
C PRO A 181 -1.51 -19.89 9.83
N ASN A 182 -1.94 -20.80 10.71
CA ASN A 182 -1.65 -22.23 10.58
C ASN A 182 -2.16 -22.84 9.27
N ALA A 183 -3.33 -22.39 8.79
CA ALA A 183 -3.90 -22.84 7.53
C ALA A 183 -3.03 -22.41 6.35
N THR A 184 -2.57 -21.16 6.34
CA THR A 184 -1.67 -20.60 5.33
C THR A 184 -0.33 -21.35 5.29
N ALA A 185 0.29 -21.56 6.45
CA ALA A 185 1.52 -22.34 6.58
C ALA A 185 1.38 -23.78 6.04
N GLN A 186 0.23 -24.43 6.27
CA GLN A 186 -0.04 -25.75 5.74
C GLN A 186 -0.16 -25.74 4.22
N ARG A 187 -0.91 -24.79 3.65
CA ARG A 187 -1.06 -24.65 2.19
C ARG A 187 0.28 -24.46 1.48
N PHE A 188 1.21 -23.69 2.07
CA PHE A 188 2.56 -23.59 1.52
C PHE A 188 3.26 -24.95 1.44
N GLY A 189 3.12 -25.78 2.48
CA GLY A 189 3.65 -27.16 2.52
C GLY A 189 3.01 -28.11 1.53
N ASP A 190 1.76 -27.85 1.12
CA ASP A 190 1.06 -28.65 0.12
C ASP A 190 1.44 -28.25 -1.33
N ILE A 191 1.90 -27.00 -1.53
CA ILE A 191 2.14 -26.42 -2.86
C ILE A 191 3.63 -26.46 -3.26
N TYR A 192 4.53 -26.11 -2.35
CA TYR A 192 5.95 -25.95 -2.64
C TYR A 192 6.77 -27.15 -2.15
N ALA A 193 7.86 -27.46 -2.86
CA ALA A 193 8.76 -28.56 -2.48
C ALA A 193 9.71 -28.16 -1.33
N SER A 194 10.20 -26.92 -1.34
CA SER A 194 11.07 -26.36 -0.31
C SER A 194 10.55 -25.03 0.24
N VAL A 195 10.93 -24.71 1.47
CA VAL A 195 10.75 -23.38 2.08
C VAL A 195 11.54 -22.27 1.38
N ASP A 196 12.51 -22.65 0.57
CA ASP A 196 13.32 -21.74 -0.25
C ASP A 196 12.69 -21.47 -1.62
N ASP A 197 11.56 -22.09 -1.95
CA ASP A 197 10.91 -21.92 -3.26
C ASP A 197 9.78 -20.88 -3.26
N PHE A 198 9.43 -20.29 -2.10
CA PHE A 198 8.25 -19.42 -2.02
C PHE A 198 8.49 -18.11 -2.74
N ASP A 199 7.55 -17.75 -3.61
CA ASP A 199 7.51 -16.44 -4.24
C ASP A 199 7.38 -15.34 -3.17
N LEU A 200 8.18 -14.28 -3.28
CA LEU A 200 8.20 -13.16 -2.31
C LEU A 200 6.80 -12.60 -2.06
N TRP A 201 6.00 -12.41 -3.12
CA TRP A 201 4.67 -11.80 -2.99
C TRP A 201 3.73 -12.66 -2.12
N SER A 202 3.65 -13.97 -2.39
CA SER A 202 2.81 -14.88 -1.61
C SER A 202 3.32 -15.02 -0.17
N GLY A 203 4.64 -15.16 0.01
CA GLY A 203 5.24 -15.30 1.33
C GLY A 203 5.01 -14.07 2.22
N GLY A 204 5.20 -12.87 1.67
CA GLY A 204 5.01 -11.62 2.41
C GLY A 204 3.55 -11.28 2.68
N LEU A 205 2.62 -11.62 1.77
CA LEU A 205 1.19 -11.44 1.99
C LEU A 205 0.66 -12.36 3.10
N GLY A 206 1.22 -13.57 3.21
CA GLY A 206 0.82 -14.53 4.24
C GLY A 206 1.33 -14.22 5.65
N GLU A 207 2.28 -13.30 5.82
CA GLU A 207 2.83 -12.99 7.16
C GLU A 207 1.78 -12.33 8.06
N ASN A 208 1.82 -12.69 9.34
CA ASN A 208 1.08 -11.96 10.37
C ASN A 208 1.59 -10.50 10.41
N PRO A 209 0.67 -9.52 10.50
CA PRO A 209 1.06 -8.12 10.54
C PRO A 209 1.87 -7.78 11.80
N LEU A 210 2.75 -6.78 11.69
CA LEU A 210 3.39 -6.18 12.85
C LEU A 210 2.35 -5.45 13.73
N PRO A 211 2.61 -5.24 15.04
CA PRO A 211 1.72 -4.47 15.90
C PRO A 211 1.45 -3.07 15.34
N GLY A 212 0.18 -2.71 15.15
CA GLY A 212 -0.23 -1.41 14.62
C GLY A 212 0.08 -1.20 13.13
N SER A 213 0.38 -2.27 12.39
CA SER A 213 0.71 -2.26 10.96
C SER A 213 -0.31 -3.10 10.18
N MET A 214 -0.43 -2.81 8.89
CA MET A 214 -1.19 -3.65 7.96
C MET A 214 -0.37 -4.82 7.40
N VAL A 215 0.97 -4.79 7.47
CA VAL A 215 1.83 -5.76 6.78
C VAL A 215 2.80 -6.49 7.71
N GLY A 216 3.22 -7.68 7.27
CA GLY A 216 4.19 -8.47 8.01
C GLY A 216 5.63 -7.94 7.92
N PRO A 217 6.55 -8.50 8.72
CA PRO A 217 7.93 -8.01 8.85
C PRO A 217 8.70 -7.84 7.52
N VAL A 218 8.56 -8.75 6.56
CA VAL A 218 9.30 -8.71 5.28
C VAL A 218 8.78 -7.56 4.42
N PHE A 219 7.48 -7.44 4.24
CA PHE A 219 6.90 -6.33 3.49
C PHE A 219 7.14 -4.99 4.19
N ALA A 220 7.02 -4.93 5.52
CA ALA A 220 7.30 -3.73 6.28
C ALA A 220 8.75 -3.26 6.04
N CYS A 221 9.74 -4.16 6.11
CA CYS A 221 11.13 -3.85 5.82
C CYS A 221 11.34 -3.33 4.38
N LEU A 222 10.82 -4.03 3.37
CA LEU A 222 11.03 -3.67 1.96
C LEU A 222 10.35 -2.35 1.59
N ILE A 223 9.13 -2.12 2.10
CA ILE A 223 8.40 -0.87 1.91
C ILE A 223 9.11 0.27 2.64
N ALA A 224 9.50 0.08 3.90
CA ALA A 224 10.19 1.12 4.68
C ALA A 224 11.55 1.50 4.08
N LEU A 225 12.33 0.52 3.60
CA LEU A 225 13.58 0.77 2.87
C LEU A 225 13.33 1.63 1.63
N GLN A 226 12.34 1.27 0.81
CA GLN A 226 12.04 2.03 -0.40
C GLN A 226 11.61 3.47 -0.10
N PHE A 227 10.71 3.67 0.87
CA PHE A 227 10.25 5.00 1.23
C PHE A 227 11.34 5.82 1.93
N ARG A 228 12.24 5.19 2.71
CA ARG A 228 13.42 5.88 3.22
C ARG A 228 14.25 6.42 2.06
N ASP A 229 14.56 5.58 1.07
CA ASP A 229 15.43 6.00 -0.03
C ASP A 229 14.75 7.07 -0.92
N LEU A 230 13.43 7.01 -1.09
CA LEU A 230 12.65 8.05 -1.76
C LEU A 230 12.66 9.38 -0.99
N ARG A 231 12.67 9.38 0.34
CA ARG A 231 12.76 10.60 1.15
C ARG A 231 14.16 11.17 1.17
N PHE A 232 15.14 10.36 1.55
CA PHE A 232 16.52 10.79 1.79
C PHE A 232 17.28 11.07 0.49
N GLY A 233 16.93 10.40 -0.61
CA GLY A 233 17.52 10.60 -1.94
C GLY A 233 16.84 11.68 -2.79
N ASP A 234 15.71 12.24 -2.35
CA ASP A 234 14.99 13.26 -3.12
C ASP A 234 15.47 14.68 -2.77
N ARG A 235 16.21 15.30 -3.70
CA ARG A 235 16.62 16.71 -3.58
C ARG A 235 15.42 17.67 -3.49
N PHE A 236 14.28 17.28 -4.05
CA PHE A 236 13.03 18.04 -4.06
C PHE A 236 12.06 17.62 -2.94
N TRP A 237 12.50 16.84 -1.96
CA TRP A 237 11.70 16.52 -0.79
C TRP A 237 11.14 17.79 -0.14
N TYR A 238 9.83 17.82 0.13
CA TYR A 238 9.15 19.07 0.47
C TYR A 238 9.62 19.72 1.78
N GLU A 239 10.25 18.97 2.68
CA GLU A 239 10.80 19.50 3.94
C GLU A 239 12.25 19.95 3.82
N ASN A 240 12.93 19.74 2.68
CA ASN A 240 14.34 20.13 2.53
C ASN A 240 14.52 21.64 2.71
N GLY A 241 15.53 22.03 3.47
CA GLY A 241 15.98 23.41 3.63
C GLY A 241 17.02 23.82 2.58
N ASN A 242 17.17 25.13 2.37
CA ASN A 242 18.27 25.73 1.60
C ASN A 242 18.44 25.25 0.15
N GLN A 243 17.41 24.66 -0.45
CA GLN A 243 17.34 24.32 -1.87
C GLN A 243 16.57 25.38 -2.66
N LEU A 244 16.81 25.46 -3.97
CA LEU A 244 16.00 26.31 -4.86
C LEU A 244 14.51 25.94 -4.85
N SER A 245 14.20 24.67 -4.55
CA SER A 245 12.85 24.15 -4.40
C SER A 245 12.33 24.20 -2.97
N SER A 246 13.08 24.69 -1.99
CA SER A 246 12.62 24.70 -0.61
C SER A 246 11.42 25.62 -0.43
N PHE A 247 10.41 25.14 0.31
CA PHE A 247 9.37 26.00 0.83
C PHE A 247 9.96 26.92 1.91
N THR A 248 9.49 28.17 2.01
CA THR A 248 9.92 29.08 3.08
C THR A 248 9.24 28.71 4.40
N PRO A 249 9.89 28.87 5.57
CA PRO A 249 9.24 28.57 6.85
C PRO A 249 8.01 29.46 7.02
N GLY A 250 6.86 28.87 7.39
CA GLY A 250 5.55 29.55 7.41
C GLY A 250 4.73 29.46 6.12
N LYS A 251 5.30 28.95 5.02
CA LYS A 251 4.57 28.44 3.83
C LYS A 251 4.51 26.91 3.79
N PHE A 252 4.93 26.24 4.87
CA PHE A 252 4.54 24.85 5.08
C PHE A 252 3.04 24.81 4.92
N ILE A 253 2.58 23.99 3.96
CA ILE A 253 1.22 23.57 3.67
C ILE A 253 0.24 24.45 4.46
N PRO A 254 -0.33 25.51 3.85
CA PRO A 254 -1.05 26.56 4.58
C PRO A 254 -1.95 25.93 5.63
N SER A 255 -2.17 26.57 6.77
CA SER A 255 -3.07 26.03 7.80
C SER A 255 -4.40 25.55 7.20
N SER A 256 -4.86 26.16 6.10
CA SER A 256 -6.01 25.71 5.29
C SER A 256 -5.86 24.33 4.62
N CYS A 257 -4.65 23.93 4.25
CA CYS A 257 -4.32 22.65 3.62
C CYS A 257 -3.97 21.59 4.70
N GLN A 258 -3.40 22.00 5.84
CA GLN A 258 -3.43 21.17 7.05
C GLN A 258 -4.86 21.02 7.60
N GLU A 259 -5.74 22.00 7.44
CA GLU A 259 -7.15 21.98 7.80
C GLU A 259 -7.98 21.19 6.78
N GLU A 260 -7.74 21.30 5.46
CA GLU A 260 -8.38 20.45 4.43
C GLU A 260 -7.90 18.99 4.55
N MET A 261 -6.61 18.75 4.84
CA MET A 261 -6.12 17.40 5.15
C MET A 261 -6.58 16.93 6.53
N ARG A 262 -6.75 17.82 7.52
CA ARG A 262 -7.43 17.49 8.78
C ARG A 262 -8.89 17.16 8.55
N GLU A 263 -9.61 17.87 7.68
CA GLU A 263 -11.00 17.57 7.34
C GLU A 263 -11.13 16.19 6.68
N PHE A 264 -10.15 15.77 5.86
CA PHE A 264 -10.08 14.40 5.35
C PHE A 264 -9.70 13.37 6.43
N SER A 265 -8.77 13.69 7.34
CA SER A 265 -8.32 12.78 8.41
C SER A 265 -9.32 12.66 9.59
N ASP A 266 -10.06 13.71 9.92
CA ASP A 266 -11.14 13.73 10.91
C ASP A 266 -12.37 12.97 10.40
N PHE A 267 -12.54 12.89 9.07
CA PHE A 267 -13.48 11.98 8.43
C PHE A 267 -13.06 10.50 8.55
N SER A 268 -11.76 10.20 8.61
CA SER A 268 -11.27 8.82 8.79
C SER A 268 -11.35 8.36 10.25
N LEU A 269 -11.02 9.23 11.21
CA LEU A 269 -10.96 8.87 12.63
C LEU A 269 -12.33 8.72 13.32
N HIS A 270 -13.41 9.28 12.76
CA HIS A 270 -14.77 9.08 13.28
C HIS A 270 -15.46 7.79 12.76
N PHE A 271 -14.85 7.08 11.81
CA PHE A 271 -15.43 5.88 11.18
C PHE A 271 -14.61 4.60 11.35
N LEU A 272 -13.54 4.62 12.15
CA LEU A 272 -12.93 3.39 12.65
C LEU A 272 -13.72 2.93 13.89
N PRO A 273 -14.63 1.93 13.78
CA PRO A 273 -15.00 1.20 14.97
C PRO A 273 -13.71 0.58 15.50
N VAL A 274 -13.38 0.96 16.74
CA VAL A 274 -12.55 0.19 17.65
C VAL A 274 -12.86 -1.29 17.43
N MET A 275 -11.89 -2.06 16.95
CA MET A 275 -11.91 -3.52 17.10
C MET A 275 -11.92 -3.87 18.59
#